data_AF-A0A804UG69-F1
#
_entry.id   AF-A0A804UG69-F1
#
_cell.length_a   1.000
_cell.length_b   1.000
_cell.length_c   1.000
_cell.angle_alpha   90.00
_cell.angle_beta   90.00
_cell.angle_gamma   90.00
#
_symmetry.space_group_name_H-M   'P 1'
#
loop_
_entity.id
_entity.type
_entity.pdbx_description
1 polymer ?
#
loop_
_entity_poly.entity_id
_entity_poly.type
_entity_poly.pdbx_seq_one_letter_code
_entity_poly.pdbx_strand_id
1 'polypeptide(L)'
;MFCFSPHLLLSFITHFDVSQIFERNPTTIKNYGIWLRYQSRTGYHNMYKEYRDTTLNGAVEQMYNEMASRHRVRSPCIQIIKTATVHFKLCKRDNTKQFHNSEIKFPLVYRKVRPPTRKLRTTFKASRPNLFM
;
A
#
# COMPACT_ATOMS: atom_id res chain seq x y z
N MET A 1 18.89 1.47 -12.50
CA MET A 1 17.44 1.26 -12.68
C MET A 1 16.82 1.00 -11.32
N PHE A 2 15.74 1.69 -10.93
CA PHE A 2 15.07 1.42 -9.65
C PHE A 2 14.08 0.25 -9.83
N CYS A 3 14.25 -0.81 -9.04
CA CYS A 3 13.42 -2.01 -9.10
C CYS A 3 12.87 -2.33 -7.70
N PHE A 4 11.62 -2.80 -7.64
CA PHE A 4 11.00 -3.31 -6.43
C PHE A 4 10.87 -4.83 -6.56
N SER A 5 11.65 -5.58 -5.78
CA SER A 5 11.66 -7.04 -5.79
C SER A 5 11.79 -7.58 -4.36
N PRO A 6 11.11 -8.69 -4.01
CA PRO A 6 11.26 -9.34 -2.71
C PRO A 6 12.65 -9.97 -2.51
N HIS A 7 13.37 -10.29 -3.60
CA HIS A 7 14.70 -10.89 -3.55
C HIS A 7 15.66 -10.28 -4.58
N LEU A 8 16.94 -10.22 -4.23
CA LEU A 8 18.04 -9.74 -5.09
C LEU A 8 18.29 -10.65 -6.32
N LEU A 9 17.67 -11.84 -6.35
CA LEU A 9 17.85 -12.84 -7.42
C LEU A 9 17.33 -12.41 -8.80
N LEU A 10 16.48 -11.38 -8.87
CA LEU A 10 15.94 -10.87 -10.13
C LEU A 10 16.88 -9.90 -10.89
N SER A 11 18.07 -9.59 -10.36
CA SER A 11 19.05 -8.66 -10.96
C SER A 11 20.31 -9.32 -11.55
N PHE A 12 20.31 -10.64 -11.76
CA PHE A 12 21.54 -11.44 -11.96
C PHE A 12 22.19 -11.42 -13.35
N ILE A 13 21.87 -10.47 -14.23
CA ILE A 13 22.52 -10.40 -15.55
C ILE A 13 23.06 -8.97 -15.73
N THR A 14 24.37 -8.82 -15.51
CA THR A 14 25.24 -7.68 -15.89
C THR A 14 25.03 -6.32 -15.19
N HIS A 15 24.95 -6.26 -13.86
CA HIS A 15 25.03 -4.98 -13.13
C HIS A 15 26.24 -4.90 -12.17
N PHE A 16 26.97 -3.78 -12.24
CA PHE A 16 28.24 -3.52 -11.54
C PHE A 16 28.08 -3.31 -10.03
N ASP A 17 26.91 -2.88 -9.56
CA ASP A 17 26.60 -2.69 -8.14
C ASP A 17 25.09 -2.82 -7.91
N VAL A 18 24.68 -3.49 -6.84
CA VAL A 18 23.29 -3.60 -6.39
C VAL A 18 23.20 -3.04 -4.97
N SER A 19 22.71 -1.81 -4.85
CA SER A 19 22.47 -1.17 -3.56
C SER A 19 21.00 -1.28 -3.16
N GLN A 20 20.75 -1.84 -1.98
CA GLN A 20 19.43 -1.82 -1.37
C GLN A 20 19.16 -0.44 -0.78
N ILE A 21 17.99 0.12 -1.08
CA ILE A 21 17.59 1.43 -0.60
C ILE A 21 16.67 1.27 0.61
N PHE A 22 16.99 2.00 1.67
CA PHE A 22 16.16 2.12 2.86
C PHE A 22 15.57 3.52 2.96
N GLU A 23 14.34 3.61 3.47
CA GLU A 23 13.71 4.90 3.73
C GLU A 23 14.44 5.60 4.88
N ARG A 24 14.73 6.90 4.73
CA ARG A 24 15.50 7.66 5.73
C ARG A 24 14.78 7.75 7.08
N ASN A 25 13.47 8.04 7.05
CA ASN A 25 12.64 8.25 8.24
C ASN A 25 11.33 7.45 8.13
N PRO A 26 11.29 6.19 8.62
CA PRO A 26 10.09 5.34 8.56
C PRO A 26 9.03 5.68 9.61
N THR A 27 9.26 6.67 10.46
CA THR A 27 8.32 7.09 11.52
C THR A 27 7.33 8.15 11.05
N THR A 28 7.65 8.86 9.97
CA THR A 28 6.81 9.95 9.44
C THR A 28 5.94 9.47 8.30
N ILE A 29 4.66 9.81 8.33
CA ILE A 29 3.73 9.51 7.24
C ILE A 29 3.95 10.50 6.10
N LYS A 30 4.07 9.98 4.87
CA LYS A 30 4.21 10.76 3.64
C LYS A 30 3.13 10.35 2.65
N ASN A 31 2.86 11.23 1.69
CA ASN A 31 2.03 10.90 0.54
C ASN A 31 2.96 10.58 -0.64
N TYR A 32 2.74 9.44 -1.28
CA TYR A 32 3.53 8.95 -2.42
C TYR A 32 2.67 8.96 -3.68
N GLY A 33 3.13 9.69 -4.70
CA GLY A 33 2.59 9.64 -6.05
C GLY A 33 3.32 8.57 -6.86
N ILE A 34 2.56 7.66 -7.47
CA ILE A 34 3.06 6.56 -8.31
C ILE A 34 2.46 6.72 -9.70
N TRP A 35 3.33 6.92 -10.69
CA TRP A 35 2.99 6.84 -12.10
C TRP A 35 3.33 5.44 -12.57
N LEU A 36 2.33 4.74 -13.08
CA LEU A 36 2.45 3.36 -13.53
C LEU A 36 1.83 3.19 -14.90
N ARG A 37 2.40 2.29 -15.69
CA ARG A 37 1.81 1.74 -16.89
C ARG A 37 1.45 0.29 -16.60
N TYR A 38 0.25 -0.14 -16.93
CA TYR A 38 -0.15 -1.52 -16.74
C TYR A 38 -0.75 -2.10 -18.02
N GLN A 39 -0.59 -3.41 -18.17
CA GLN A 39 -1.21 -4.17 -19.24
C GLN A 39 -2.59 -4.66 -18.78
N SER A 40 -3.62 -4.25 -19.51
CA SER A 40 -4.97 -4.82 -19.44
C SER A 40 -5.11 -5.94 -20.49
N ARG A 41 -6.30 -6.54 -20.55
CA ARG A 41 -6.62 -7.53 -21.60
C ARG A 41 -6.63 -6.93 -23.01
N THR A 42 -6.89 -5.63 -23.12
CA THR A 42 -7.05 -4.93 -24.40
C THR A 42 -5.82 -4.14 -24.82
N GLY A 43 -4.94 -3.76 -23.89
CA GLY A 43 -3.75 -2.98 -24.21
C GLY A 43 -3.02 -2.40 -23.00
N TYR A 44 -2.17 -1.41 -23.23
CA TYR A 44 -1.43 -0.72 -22.18
C TYR A 44 -2.13 0.56 -21.75
N HIS A 45 -2.22 0.79 -20.45
CA HIS A 45 -2.82 1.99 -19.87
C HIS A 45 -1.88 2.67 -18.90
N ASN A 46 -1.78 3.99 -19.01
CA ASN A 46 -1.07 4.82 -18.05
C ASN A 46 -2.01 5.23 -16.92
N MET A 47 -1.52 5.18 -15.71
CA MET A 47 -2.28 5.51 -14.51
C MET A 47 -1.40 6.24 -13.52
N TYR A 48 -2.02 7.16 -12.81
CA TYR A 48 -1.44 7.81 -11.66
C TYR A 48 -2.22 7.36 -10.42
N LYS A 49 -1.55 7.08 -9.31
CA LYS A 49 -2.17 6.79 -8.01
C LYS A 49 -1.39 7.46 -6.89
N GLU A 50 -2.09 7.77 -5.81
CA GLU A 50 -1.53 8.40 -4.61
C GLU A 50 -1.83 7.49 -3.41
N TYR A 51 -0.81 7.21 -2.61
CA TYR A 51 -0.92 6.42 -1.39
C TYR A 51 -0.35 7.18 -0.21
N ARG A 52 -0.90 6.96 0.97
CA ARG A 52 -0.41 7.53 2.23
C ARG A 52 0.21 6.40 3.05
N ASP A 53 1.52 6.46 3.24
CA ASP A 53 2.26 5.43 3.95
C ASP A 53 3.52 6.00 4.61
N THR A 54 4.18 5.23 5.47
CA THR A 54 5.45 5.61 6.11
C THR A 54 6.66 5.30 5.24
N THR A 55 6.54 4.37 4.29
CA THR A 55 7.64 3.95 3.41
C THR A 55 7.19 3.86 1.96
N LEU A 56 8.14 4.05 1.04
CA LEU A 56 7.88 3.85 -0.39
C LEU A 56 7.53 2.39 -0.72
N ASN A 57 8.15 1.43 -0.03
CA ASN A 57 7.90 0.00 -0.24
C ASN A 57 6.46 -0.37 0.13
N GLY A 58 5.96 0.11 1.26
CA GLY A 58 4.56 -0.09 1.67
C GLY A 58 3.58 0.54 0.67
N ALA A 59 3.87 1.75 0.18
CA ALA A 59 3.05 2.40 -0.84
C ALA A 59 2.99 1.59 -2.15
N VAL A 60 4.11 0.97 -2.57
CA VAL A 60 4.17 0.09 -3.74
C VAL A 60 3.43 -1.23 -3.50
N GLU A 61 3.51 -1.80 -2.29
CA GLU A 61 2.75 -3.00 -1.93
C GLU A 61 1.24 -2.73 -1.96
N GLN A 62 0.79 -1.62 -1.37
CA GLN A 62 -0.60 -1.16 -1.46
C GLN A 62 -1.04 -1.00 -2.92
N MET A 63 -0.15 -0.46 -3.77
CA MET A 63 -0.41 -0.33 -5.20
C MET A 63 -0.63 -1.67 -5.88
N TYR A 64 0.23 -2.67 -5.64
CA TYR A 64 0.06 -4.00 -6.19
C TYR A 64 -1.26 -4.64 -5.74
N ASN A 65 -1.61 -4.54 -4.46
CA ASN A 65 -2.85 -5.08 -3.91
C ASN A 65 -4.09 -4.42 -4.54
N GLU A 66 -4.07 -3.10 -4.68
CA GLU A 66 -5.17 -2.36 -5.29
C GLU A 66 -5.32 -2.69 -6.78
N MET A 67 -4.21 -2.80 -7.52
CA MET A 67 -4.22 -3.17 -8.94
C MET A 67 -4.70 -4.60 -9.16
N ALA A 68 -4.34 -5.53 -8.28
CA ALA A 68 -4.83 -6.91 -8.31
C ALA A 68 -6.34 -6.98 -8.04
N SER A 69 -6.85 -6.18 -7.09
CA SER A 69 -8.27 -6.19 -6.74
C SER A 69 -9.14 -5.47 -7.78
N ARG A 70 -8.85 -4.19 -8.07
CA ARG A 70 -9.72 -3.34 -8.90
C ARG A 70 -9.60 -3.62 -10.39
N HIS A 71 -8.39 -3.89 -10.86
CA HIS A 71 -8.09 -4.03 -12.28
C HIS A 71 -7.70 -5.46 -12.68
N ARG A 72 -7.59 -6.39 -11.72
CA ARG A 72 -7.20 -7.79 -11.95
C ARG A 72 -5.86 -7.92 -12.67
N VAL A 73 -4.92 -7.03 -12.36
CA VAL A 73 -3.59 -6.99 -12.97
C VAL A 73 -2.60 -7.74 -12.09
N ARG A 74 -1.75 -8.58 -12.71
CA ARG A 74 -0.66 -9.29 -12.02
C ARG A 74 0.58 -8.40 -11.92
N SER A 75 1.43 -8.66 -10.93
CA SER A 75 2.68 -7.90 -10.73
C SER A 75 3.56 -7.76 -11.99
N PRO A 76 3.81 -8.82 -12.79
CA PRO A 76 4.64 -8.70 -14.00
C PRO A 76 4.05 -7.78 -15.08
N CYS A 77 2.75 -7.53 -15.04
CA CYS A 77 2.03 -6.71 -16.01
C CYS A 77 2.02 -5.23 -15.62
N ILE A 78 2.71 -4.84 -14.53
CA ILE A 78 2.77 -3.48 -14.02
C ILE A 78 4.19 -2.96 -14.15
N GLN A 79 4.34 -1.80 -14.77
CA GLN A 79 5.59 -1.08 -14.85
C GLN A 79 5.44 0.25 -14.12
N ILE A 80 6.30 0.48 -13.12
CA ILE A 80 6.35 1.75 -12.42
C ILE A 80 7.25 2.68 -13.24
N ILE A 81 6.71 3.82 -13.67
CA ILE A 81 7.44 4.83 -14.45
C ILE A 81 8.19 5.76 -13.51
N LYS A 82 7.51 6.26 -12.48
CA LYS A 82 8.05 7.22 -11.53
C LYS A 82 7.37 7.06 -10.18
N THR A 83 8.14 7.29 -9.12
CA THR A 83 7.64 7.48 -7.77
C THR A 83 8.14 8.83 -7.26
N ALA A 84 7.31 9.54 -6.50
CA ALA A 84 7.70 10.79 -5.85
C ALA A 84 6.93 11.00 -4.55
N THR A 85 7.54 11.67 -3.59
CA THR A 85 6.83 12.20 -2.43
C THR A 85 6.07 13.46 -2.85
N VAL A 86 4.79 13.52 -2.48
CA VAL A 86 3.88 14.62 -2.84
C VAL A 86 3.50 15.36 -1.56
N HIS A 87 3.62 16.69 -1.58
CA HIS A 87 3.20 17.53 -0.47
C HIS A 87 1.66 17.55 -0.35
N PHE A 88 1.14 17.69 0.88
CA PHE A 88 -0.30 17.58 1.15
C PHE A 88 -1.19 18.52 0.32
N LYS A 89 -0.70 19.72 0.00
CA LYS A 89 -1.42 20.70 -0.85
C LYS A 89 -1.53 20.28 -2.32
N LEU A 90 -0.62 19.43 -2.78
CA LEU A 90 -0.49 19.02 -4.19
C LEU A 90 -1.19 17.68 -4.48
N CYS A 91 -1.67 16.98 -3.45
CA CYS A 91 -2.40 15.72 -3.61
C CYS A 91 -3.71 15.95 -4.37
N LYS A 92 -3.93 15.16 -5.41
CA LYS A 92 -5.08 15.30 -6.30
C LYS A 92 -6.21 14.33 -5.95
N ARG A 93 -5.93 13.22 -5.27
CA ARG A 93 -6.92 12.16 -5.02
C ARG A 93 -7.71 12.35 -3.74
N ASP A 94 -9.03 12.27 -3.85
CA ASP A 94 -9.94 12.57 -2.74
C ASP A 94 -9.82 11.56 -1.59
N ASN A 95 -9.58 10.28 -1.91
CA ASN A 95 -9.28 9.24 -0.92
C ASN A 95 -8.04 9.55 -0.07
N THR A 96 -7.07 10.31 -0.60
CA THR A 96 -5.87 10.73 0.14
C THR A 96 -6.13 12.04 0.88
N LYS A 97 -6.82 13.00 0.22
CA LYS A 97 -7.16 14.30 0.80
C LYS A 97 -8.00 14.21 2.08
N GLN A 98 -8.91 13.23 2.17
CA GLN A 98 -9.77 13.07 3.36
C GLN A 98 -8.97 12.86 4.66
N PHE A 99 -7.71 12.43 4.58
CA PHE A 99 -6.84 12.16 5.74
C PHE A 99 -5.88 13.31 6.10
N HIS A 100 -6.04 14.49 5.51
CA HIS A 100 -5.13 15.63 5.75
C HIS A 100 -5.52 16.53 6.93
N ASN A 101 -6.78 16.48 7.37
CA ASN A 101 -7.22 17.27 8.51
C ASN A 101 -6.64 16.68 9.83
N SER A 102 -6.10 17.53 10.69
CA SER A 102 -5.53 17.13 12.00
C SER A 102 -6.59 16.68 13.01
N GLU A 103 -7.83 17.14 12.85
CA GLU A 103 -8.92 16.91 13.81
C GLU A 103 -9.85 15.75 13.41
N ILE A 104 -9.41 14.89 12.50
CA ILE A 104 -10.25 13.79 12.01
C ILE A 104 -10.46 12.77 13.13
N LYS A 105 -11.74 12.43 13.37
CA LYS A 105 -12.16 11.39 14.30
C LYS A 105 -13.07 10.40 13.57
N PHE A 106 -12.80 9.11 13.75
CA PHE A 106 -13.62 8.04 13.19
C PHE A 106 -14.28 7.25 14.33
N PRO A 107 -15.61 7.14 14.36
CA PRO A 107 -16.27 6.24 15.31
C PRO A 107 -16.00 4.79 14.90
N LEU A 108 -15.66 3.96 15.89
CA LEU A 108 -15.54 2.52 15.68
C LEU A 108 -16.91 1.88 15.82
N VAL A 109 -17.70 1.91 14.73
CA VAL A 109 -19.09 1.42 14.71
C VAL A 109 -19.20 -0.09 14.89
N TYR A 110 -18.21 -0.85 14.40
CA TYR A 110 -18.20 -2.31 14.47
C TYR A 110 -16.81 -2.82 14.86
N ARG A 111 -16.69 -3.37 16.06
CA ARG A 111 -15.46 -3.96 16.57
C ARG A 111 -15.55 -5.48 16.56
N LYS A 112 -14.94 -6.12 15.56
CA LYS A 112 -14.81 -7.58 15.52
C LYS A 112 -13.94 -8.04 16.68
N VAL A 113 -14.54 -8.73 17.65
CA VAL A 113 -13.81 -9.32 18.80
C VAL A 113 -12.83 -10.39 18.27
N ARG A 114 -11.54 -10.08 18.34
CA ARG A 114 -10.46 -11.04 18.03
C ARG A 114 -9.80 -11.47 19.35
N PRO A 115 -9.67 -12.78 19.63
CA PRO A 115 -8.97 -13.23 20.81
C PRO A 115 -7.49 -12.76 20.75
N PRO A 116 -6.92 -12.22 21.85
CA PRO A 116 -5.55 -11.70 21.84
C PRO A 116 -4.49 -12.74 21.45
N THR A 117 -4.74 -14.00 21.83
CA THR A 117 -3.85 -15.12 21.52
C THR A 117 -4.66 -16.29 20.94
N ARG A 118 -3.99 -17.12 20.13
CA ARG A 118 -4.62 -18.29 19.49
C ARG A 118 -5.13 -19.32 20.50
N LYS A 119 -4.48 -19.42 21.67
CA LYS A 119 -4.88 -20.33 22.77
C LYS A 119 -6.27 -20.00 23.33
N LEU A 120 -6.65 -18.72 23.33
CA LEU A 120 -7.93 -18.24 23.86
C LEU A 120 -9.07 -18.28 22.82
N ARG A 121 -8.81 -18.85 21.63
CA ARG A 121 -9.83 -19.01 20.58
C ARG A 121 -10.64 -20.27 20.86
N THR A 122 -11.83 -20.08 21.42
CA THR A 122 -12.79 -21.17 21.66
C THR A 122 -13.83 -21.25 20.54
N THR A 123 -14.38 -22.44 20.31
CA THR A 123 -15.51 -22.66 19.38
C THR A 123 -16.84 -22.19 19.99
N PHE A 124 -17.00 -22.37 21.29
CA PHE A 124 -18.19 -21.97 22.04
C PHE A 124 -17.82 -20.97 23.15
N LYS A 125 -18.73 -20.05 23.45
CA LYS A 125 -18.66 -19.12 24.58
C LYS A 125 -20.05 -18.99 25.20
N ALA A 126 -20.09 -18.88 26.53
CA ALA A 126 -21.34 -18.71 27.27
C ALA A 126 -21.96 -17.31 27.08
N SER A 127 -21.15 -16.29 26.76
CA SER A 127 -21.61 -14.91 26.56
C SER A 127 -21.60 -14.50 25.08
N ARG A 128 -22.60 -13.70 24.70
CA ARG A 128 -22.68 -13.09 23.36
C ARG A 128 -21.70 -11.91 23.28
N PRO A 129 -20.92 -11.78 22.20
CA PRO A 129 -20.01 -10.64 22.04
C PRO A 129 -20.80 -9.36 21.76
N ASN A 130 -20.39 -8.25 22.38
CA ASN A 130 -20.85 -6.90 22.01
C ASN A 130 -19.89 -6.32 20.96
N LEU A 131 -20.44 -5.80 19.87
CA LEU A 131 -19.69 -5.31 18.70
C LEU A 131 -19.69 -3.78 18.59
N PHE A 132 -20.46 -3.09 19.44
CA PHE A 132 -20.68 -1.64 19.39
C PHE A 132 -20.01 -0.86 20.53
N MET A 133 -19.42 -1.59 21.50
CA MET A 133 -18.50 -1.08 22.54
C MET A 133 -17.06 -1.33 22.12
#